data_AF-A0A9K3I0B1-F1
#
_entry.id   AF-A0A9K3I0B1-F1
#
_cell.length_a   1.000
_cell.length_b   1.000
_cell.length_c   1.000
_cell.angle_alpha   90.00
_cell.angle_beta   90.00
_cell.angle_gamma   90.00
#
_symmetry.space_group_name_H-M   'P 1'
#
loop_
_entity.id
_entity.type
_entity.pdbx_description
1 polymer ?
#
loop_
_entity_poly.entity_id
_entity_poly.type
_entity_poly.pdbx_seq_one_letter_code
_entity_poly.pdbx_strand_id
1 'polypeptide(L)'
;MADFVDRNLSTEEIIKMAAEMFITFSTQEIDGCTVLTHPYGYSAFTSLTIDEMREVDLVFQLLIAAEKVGWKQFETASKFLTRCGWVASDCGTAVERLVYYLCEALQKRIENETGIPGPVKLEKLVSCIIFCSNI
;
A
#
# COMPACT_ATOMS: atom_id res chain seq x y z
N MET A 1 7.97 -5.42 36.76
CA MET A 1 7.91 -6.43 35.68
C MET A 1 6.87 -5.89 34.71
N ALA A 2 7.31 -5.28 33.62
CA ALA A 2 6.44 -4.50 32.74
C ALA A 2 5.52 -5.41 31.93
N ASP A 3 4.22 -5.08 31.90
CA ASP A 3 3.25 -5.66 30.98
C ASP A 3 3.70 -5.40 29.54
N PHE A 4 4.06 -6.46 28.82
CA PHE A 4 4.17 -6.44 27.37
C PHE A 4 2.75 -6.43 26.82
N VAL A 5 2.10 -5.27 26.86
CA VAL A 5 0.88 -5.05 26.07
C VAL A 5 1.33 -5.05 24.62
N ASP A 6 1.04 -6.13 23.92
CA ASP A 6 1.10 -6.25 22.47
C ASP A 6 0.12 -5.21 21.89
N ARG A 7 0.63 -3.99 21.69
CA ARG A 7 -0.16 -2.86 21.21
C ARG A 7 0.02 -2.81 19.70
N ASN A 8 -0.89 -3.45 18.98
CA ASN A 8 -0.99 -3.27 17.53
C ASN A 8 -1.20 -1.80 17.21
N LEU A 9 -0.52 -1.32 16.17
CA LEU A 9 -0.69 0.00 15.62
C LEU A 9 -2.14 0.20 15.15
N SER A 10 -2.64 1.40 15.40
CA SER A 10 -3.87 1.86 14.78
C SER A 10 -3.68 2.11 13.28
N THR A 11 -4.78 2.06 12.54
CA THR A 11 -4.79 2.43 11.11
C THR A 11 -4.24 3.84 10.86
N GLU A 12 -4.51 4.78 11.76
CA GLU A 12 -3.99 6.14 11.67
C GLU A 12 -2.46 6.17 11.80
N GLU A 13 -1.90 5.44 12.76
CA GLU A 13 -0.45 5.36 12.97
C GLU A 13 0.28 4.75 11.78
N ILE A 14 -0.30 3.69 11.18
CA ILE A 14 0.24 3.06 9.97
C ILE A 14 0.27 4.05 8.80
N ILE A 15 -0.85 4.74 8.54
CA ILE A 15 -0.95 5.71 7.45
C ILE A 15 0.03 6.86 7.68
N LYS A 16 0.11 7.36 8.92
CA LYS A 16 1.02 8.44 9.29
C LYS A 16 2.48 8.05 9.07
N MET A 17 2.87 6.86 9.52
CA MET A 17 4.24 6.37 9.34
C MET A 17 4.60 6.21 7.86
N ALA A 18 3.69 5.66 7.04
CA ALA A 18 3.89 5.57 5.60
C ALA A 18 4.01 6.94 4.93
N ALA A 19 3.24 7.94 5.38
CA ALA A 19 3.29 9.30 4.87
C ALA A 19 4.60 10.01 5.24
N GLU A 20 5.09 9.86 6.48
CA GLU A 20 6.39 10.38 6.91
C GLU A 20 7.53 9.79 6.08
N MET A 21 7.45 8.47 5.80
CA MET A 21 8.40 7.79 4.93
C MET A 21 8.32 8.30 3.48
N PHE A 22 7.12 8.52 2.96
CA PHE A 22 6.91 9.10 1.64
C PHE A 22 7.49 10.50 1.50
N ILE A 23 7.25 11.39 2.47
CA ILE A 23 7.80 12.75 2.46
C ILE A 23 9.33 12.70 2.46
N THR A 24 9.92 11.84 3.29
CA THR A 24 11.37 11.63 3.36
C THR A 24 11.92 11.13 2.02
N PHE A 25 11.23 10.17 1.41
CA PHE A 25 11.56 9.63 0.09
C PHE A 25 11.50 10.71 -1.01
N SER A 26 10.40 11.46 -1.11
CA SER A 26 10.22 12.48 -2.15
C SER A 26 11.13 13.70 -1.98
N THR A 27 11.61 13.99 -0.77
CA THR A 27 12.46 15.18 -0.51
C THR A 27 13.94 14.94 -0.74
N GLN A 28 14.43 13.70 -0.67
CA GLN A 28 15.88 13.45 -0.66
C GLN A 28 16.48 13.08 -2.02
N GLU A 29 15.73 13.08 -3.15
CA GLU A 29 16.17 12.50 -4.44
C GLU A 29 16.77 11.08 -4.29
N ILE A 30 16.35 10.37 -3.25
CA ILE A 30 16.85 9.03 -2.94
C ILE A 30 16.04 8.03 -3.77
N ASP A 31 16.71 7.12 -4.49
CA ASP A 31 16.05 6.02 -5.21
C ASP A 31 15.22 5.17 -4.24
N GLY A 32 13.95 4.93 -4.56
CA GLY A 32 12.93 4.43 -3.62
C GLY A 32 13.18 3.02 -3.12
N CYS A 33 14.10 2.31 -3.78
CA CYS A 33 14.63 1.04 -3.33
C CYS A 33 15.41 1.15 -2.01
N THR A 34 16.06 2.30 -1.75
CA THR A 34 16.96 2.46 -0.60
C THR A 34 16.27 2.89 0.69
N VAL A 35 15.09 3.54 0.67
CA VAL A 35 14.42 3.97 1.92
C VAL A 35 13.95 2.78 2.76
N LEU A 36 13.50 1.70 2.11
CA LEU A 36 13.07 0.47 2.78
C LEU A 36 14.22 -0.50 3.09
N THR A 37 15.36 -0.39 2.39
CA THR A 37 16.50 -1.30 2.55
C THR A 37 17.69 -0.67 3.29
N HIS A 38 17.67 0.64 3.54
CA HIS A 38 18.75 1.30 4.26
C HIS A 38 18.70 0.93 5.75
N PRO A 39 19.85 0.59 6.37
CA PRO A 39 19.93 0.18 7.78
C PRO A 39 19.34 1.20 8.77
N TYR A 40 19.29 2.49 8.41
CA TYR A 40 18.63 3.53 9.21
C TYR A 40 17.15 3.76 8.88
N GLY A 41 16.66 3.33 7.71
CA GLY A 41 15.23 3.28 7.42
C GLY A 41 14.58 2.15 8.22
N TYR A 42 15.19 0.96 8.19
CA TYR A 42 14.77 -0.23 8.94
C TYR A 42 14.90 -0.10 10.47
N SER A 43 15.76 0.81 10.98
CA SER A 43 15.95 0.96 12.43
C SER A 43 14.71 1.54 13.13
N ALA A 44 13.93 2.39 12.44
CA ALA A 44 12.65 2.90 12.93
C ALA A 44 11.58 1.79 13.05
N PHE A 45 11.76 0.67 12.35
CA PHE A 45 10.81 -0.45 12.28
C PHE A 45 11.18 -1.63 13.19
N THR A 46 12.24 -1.52 13.99
CA THR A 46 12.66 -2.59 14.92
C THR A 46 11.62 -2.93 15.99
N SER A 47 10.62 -2.07 16.16
CA SER A 47 9.47 -2.29 17.04
C SER A 47 8.20 -2.76 16.34
N LEU A 48 8.18 -2.88 15.01
CA LEU A 48 6.97 -3.30 14.28
C LEU A 48 6.91 -4.80 14.09
N THR A 49 5.68 -5.31 14.11
CA THR A 49 5.37 -6.65 13.63
C THR A 49 5.51 -6.74 12.11
N ILE A 50 5.61 -7.97 11.60
CA ILE A 50 5.69 -8.22 10.15
C ILE A 50 4.42 -7.72 9.46
N ASP A 51 3.25 -7.86 10.07
CA ASP A 51 1.99 -7.44 9.47
C ASP A 51 1.87 -5.92 9.41
N GLU A 52 2.22 -5.21 10.49
CA GLU A 52 2.27 -3.73 10.49
C GLU A 52 3.26 -3.21 9.43
N MET A 53 4.43 -3.83 9.32
CA MET A 53 5.41 -3.46 8.29
C MET A 53 4.85 -3.64 6.88
N ARG A 54 4.09 -4.72 6.63
CA ARG A 54 3.43 -4.97 5.35
C ARG A 54 2.34 -3.93 5.06
N GLU A 55 1.57 -3.53 6.07
CA GLU A 55 0.55 -2.49 5.94
C GLU A 55 1.17 -1.11 5.67
N VAL A 56 2.29 -0.77 6.32
CA VAL A 56 3.05 0.45 6.03
C VAL A 56 3.60 0.44 4.60
N ASP A 57 4.21 -0.66 4.14
CA ASP A 57 4.72 -0.79 2.76
C ASP A 57 3.59 -0.65 1.72
N LEU A 58 2.43 -1.23 2.00
CA LEU A 58 1.21 -1.11 1.18
C LEU A 58 0.79 0.35 0.98
N VAL A 59 0.66 1.11 2.07
CA VAL A 59 0.28 2.54 2.00
C VAL A 59 1.36 3.36 1.31
N PHE A 60 2.63 3.09 1.61
CA PHE A 60 3.76 3.79 1.00
C PHE A 60 3.78 3.63 -0.53
N GLN A 61 3.58 2.40 -1.03
CA GLN A 61 3.53 2.15 -2.47
C GLN A 61 2.33 2.80 -3.15
N LEU A 62 1.18 2.85 -2.46
CA LEU A 62 0.01 3.57 -2.93
C LEU A 62 0.31 5.07 -3.08
N LEU A 63 0.99 5.68 -2.11
CA LEU A 63 1.38 7.10 -2.17
C LEU A 63 2.31 7.38 -3.35
N ILE A 64 3.30 6.51 -3.59
CA ILE A 64 4.17 6.61 -4.77
C ILE A 64 3.34 6.51 -6.05
N ALA A 65 2.44 5.52 -6.14
CA ALA A 65 1.58 5.36 -7.31
C ALA A 65 0.75 6.62 -7.57
N ALA A 66 0.12 7.18 -6.53
CA ALA A 66 -0.68 8.40 -6.61
C ALA A 66 0.12 9.60 -7.11
N GLU A 67 1.35 9.79 -6.63
CA GLU A 67 2.27 10.83 -7.12
C GLU A 67 2.57 10.64 -8.61
N LYS A 68 2.92 9.41 -9.03
CA LYS A 68 3.23 9.11 -10.43
C LYS A 68 2.02 9.31 -11.35
N VAL A 69 0.80 8.99 -10.91
CA VAL A 69 -0.42 9.33 -11.64
C VAL A 69 -0.58 10.84 -11.77
N GLY A 70 -0.30 11.61 -10.71
CA GLY A 70 -0.31 13.07 -10.74
C GLY A 70 0.65 13.66 -11.78
N TRP A 71 1.81 13.02 -11.97
CA TRP A 71 2.81 13.40 -12.98
C TRP A 71 2.63 12.71 -14.35
N LYS A 72 1.50 12.02 -14.56
CA LYS A 72 1.20 11.27 -15.79
C LYS A 72 2.24 10.20 -16.15
N GLN A 73 3.00 9.71 -15.18
CA GLN A 73 3.95 8.61 -15.34
C GLN A 73 3.21 7.27 -15.20
N PHE A 74 2.29 7.00 -16.12
CA PHE A 74 1.33 5.90 -15.99
C PHE A 74 1.95 4.51 -16.01
N GLU A 75 3.02 4.30 -16.78
CA GLU A 75 3.71 3.01 -16.81
C GLU A 75 4.30 2.68 -15.43
N THR A 76 4.99 3.65 -14.82
CA THR A 76 5.56 3.52 -13.47
C THR A 76 4.45 3.36 -12.43
N ALA A 77 3.41 4.19 -12.48
CA ALA A 77 2.26 4.10 -11.57
C ALA A 77 1.60 2.71 -11.62
N SER A 78 1.39 2.16 -12.81
CA SER A 78 0.75 0.86 -13.01
C SER A 78 1.55 -0.29 -12.37
N LYS A 79 2.88 -0.20 -12.34
CA LYS A 79 3.75 -1.19 -11.66
C LYS A 79 3.49 -1.21 -10.15
N PHE A 80 3.42 -0.02 -9.52
CA PHE A 80 3.10 0.11 -8.10
C PHE A 80 1.66 -0.34 -7.78
N LEU A 81 0.67 0.05 -8.60
CA LEU A 81 -0.72 -0.36 -8.44
C LEU A 81 -0.90 -1.87 -8.59
N THR A 82 -0.17 -2.52 -9.51
CA THR A 82 -0.20 -3.98 -9.67
C THR A 82 0.27 -4.69 -8.41
N ARG A 83 1.39 -4.22 -7.82
CA ARG A 83 1.91 -4.77 -6.56
C ARG A 83 0.89 -4.62 -5.43
N CYS A 84 0.29 -3.44 -5.29
CA CYS A 84 -0.75 -3.20 -4.29
C CYS A 84 -1.97 -4.12 -4.52
N GLY A 85 -2.42 -4.30 -5.77
CA GLY A 85 -3.56 -5.17 -6.10
C GLY A 85 -3.34 -6.66 -5.86
N TRP A 86 -2.10 -7.11 -5.74
CA TRP A 86 -1.80 -8.50 -5.33
C TRP A 86 -1.90 -8.70 -3.82
N VAL A 87 -1.54 -7.68 -3.04
CA VAL A 87 -1.46 -7.77 -1.58
C VAL A 87 -2.75 -7.29 -0.91
N ALA A 88 -3.33 -6.19 -1.38
CA ALA A 88 -4.53 -5.58 -0.79
C ALA A 88 -5.79 -6.42 -1.05
N SER A 89 -6.68 -6.42 -0.05
CA SER A 89 -7.93 -7.17 -0.01
C SER A 89 -9.09 -6.27 0.41
N ASP A 90 -10.25 -6.46 -0.22
CA ASP A 90 -11.51 -5.78 0.09
C ASP A 90 -12.19 -6.31 1.36
N CYS A 91 -11.80 -7.49 1.82
CA CYS A 91 -12.26 -8.11 3.06
C CYS A 91 -11.14 -8.24 4.12
N GLY A 92 -10.02 -7.54 3.87
CA GLY A 92 -8.85 -7.52 4.72
C GLY A 92 -8.94 -6.52 5.88
N THR A 93 -7.77 -6.12 6.38
CA THR A 93 -7.66 -5.09 7.42
C THR A 93 -8.23 -3.74 6.96
N ALA A 94 -8.39 -2.78 7.87
CA ALA A 94 -8.82 -1.44 7.49
C ALA A 94 -7.85 -0.78 6.50
N VAL A 95 -6.54 -1.03 6.63
CA VAL A 95 -5.51 -0.53 5.72
C VAL A 95 -5.63 -1.20 4.36
N GLU A 96 -5.73 -2.54 4.32
CA GLU A 96 -5.86 -3.29 3.08
C GLU A 96 -7.09 -2.86 2.27
N ARG A 97 -8.23 -2.65 2.94
CA ARG A 97 -9.46 -2.17 2.29
C ARG A 97 -9.30 -0.77 1.71
N LEU A 98 -8.68 0.13 2.47
CA LEU A 98 -8.39 1.49 2.00
C LEU A 98 -7.50 1.47 0.76
N VAL A 99 -6.43 0.68 0.79
CA VAL A 99 -5.49 0.58 -0.34
C VAL A 99 -6.17 -0.07 -1.54
N TYR A 100 -6.96 -1.11 -1.34
CA TYR A 100 -7.71 -1.78 -2.39
C TYR A 100 -8.55 -0.78 -3.21
N TYR A 101 -9.44 -0.03 -2.55
CA TYR A 101 -10.35 0.89 -3.26
C TYR A 101 -9.61 2.06 -3.90
N LEU A 102 -8.56 2.58 -3.26
CA LEU A 102 -7.75 3.65 -3.85
C LEU A 102 -6.96 3.16 -5.07
N CYS A 103 -6.46 1.93 -5.04
CA CYS A 103 -5.83 1.32 -6.21
C CYS A 103 -6.82 1.18 -7.38
N GLU A 104 -8.06 0.73 -7.11
CA GLU A 104 -9.09 0.65 -8.15
C GLU A 104 -9.41 2.03 -8.76
N ALA A 105 -9.54 3.06 -7.91
CA ALA A 105 -9.84 4.41 -8.34
C ALA A 105 -8.70 5.01 -9.19
N LEU A 106 -7.44 4.81 -8.77
CA LEU A 106 -6.27 5.27 -9.52
C LEU A 106 -6.12 4.52 -10.84
N GLN A 107 -6.35 3.21 -10.86
CA GLN A 107 -6.31 2.42 -12.09
C GLN A 107 -7.36 2.91 -13.09
N LYS A 108 -8.60 3.14 -12.64
CA LYS A 108 -9.67 3.70 -13.47
C LYS A 108 -9.32 5.09 -14.01
N ARG A 109 -8.63 5.91 -13.21
CA ARG A 109 -8.14 7.22 -13.66
C ARG A 109 -7.10 7.07 -14.78
N ILE A 110 -6.15 6.14 -14.66
CA ILE A 110 -5.16 5.86 -15.70
C ILE A 110 -5.84 5.40 -16.99
N GLU A 111 -6.81 4.49 -16.89
CA GLU A 111 -7.58 3.99 -18.03
C GLU A 111 -8.31 5.14 -18.76
N ASN A 112 -8.94 6.03 -18.00
CA ASN A 112 -9.62 7.19 -18.56
C ASN A 112 -8.66 8.18 -19.24
N GLU A 113 -7.47 8.40 -18.68
CA GLU A 113 -6.49 9.35 -19.24
C GLU A 113 -5.71 8.76 -20.45
N THR A 114 -5.49 7.45 -20.47
CA THR A 114 -4.74 6.78 -21.55
C THR A 114 -5.62 6.22 -22.66
N GLY A 115 -6.91 5.98 -22.38
CA GLY A 115 -7.82 5.26 -23.27
C GLY A 115 -7.46 3.77 -23.43
N ILE A 116 -6.49 3.27 -22.67
CA ILE A 116 -6.05 1.88 -22.70
C ILE A 116 -6.74 1.16 -21.54
N PRO A 117 -7.50 0.08 -21.80
CA PRO A 117 -8.07 -0.72 -20.73
C PRO A 117 -6.94 -1.31 -19.88
N GLY A 118 -7.08 -1.20 -18.56
CA GLY A 118 -6.10 -1.70 -17.61
C GLY A 118 -6.00 -3.22 -17.64
N PRO A 119 -5.06 -3.80 -16.89
CA PRO A 119 -4.95 -5.25 -16.79
C PRO A 119 -6.29 -5.84 -16.34
N VAL A 120 -6.82 -6.78 -17.14
CA VAL A 120 -8.09 -7.45 -16.87
C VAL A 120 -8.01 -8.06 -15.48
N LYS A 121 -8.87 -7.58 -14.58
CA LYS A 121 -9.02 -8.18 -13.25
C LYS A 121 -9.52 -9.60 -13.47
N LEU A 122 -8.68 -10.59 -13.17
CA LEU A 122 -9.18 -11.91 -12.80
C LEU A 122 -10.09 -11.68 -11.61
N GLU A 123 -11.39 -11.83 -11.84
CA GLU A 123 -12.42 -11.57 -10.85
C GLU A 123 -12.07 -12.34 -9.56
N LYS A 124 -11.55 -11.63 -8.54
CA LYS A 124 -11.32 -12.21 -7.20
C LYS A 124 -12.67 -12.40 -6.47
N LEU A 125 -13.75 -12.68 -7.18
CA LEU A 125 -15.11 -12.80 -6.66
C LEU A 125 -15.35 -14.09 -5.85
N VAL A 126 -14.34 -14.95 -5.70
CA VAL A 126 -14.51 -16.22 -4.97
C VAL A 126 -13.98 -16.16 -3.52
N SER A 127 -13.11 -15.21 -3.18
CA SER A 127 -12.49 -15.22 -1.84
C SER A 127 -13.42 -14.76 -0.72
N CYS A 128 -14.27 -13.75 -0.95
CA CYS A 128 -15.09 -13.18 0.12
C CYS A 128 -16.44 -13.92 0.33
N ILE A 129 -16.96 -14.62 -0.70
CA ILE A 129 -18.17 -15.45 -0.54
C ILE A 129 -17.86 -16.71 0.28
N ILE A 130 -16.68 -17.32 0.12
CA ILE A 130 -16.32 -18.55 0.85
C ILE A 130 -16.14 -18.29 2.35
N PHE A 131 -15.59 -17.13 2.76
CA PHE A 131 -15.38 -16.84 4.18
C PHE A 131 -16.67 -16.44 4.90
N CYS A 132 -17.57 -15.70 4.23
CA CYS A 132 -18.88 -15.34 4.79
C CYS A 132 -19.91 -16.48 4.77
N SER A 133 -19.68 -17.58 4.03
CA SER A 133 -20.58 -18.74 3.98
C SER A 133 -20.23 -19.85 4.98
N ASN A 134 -19.23 -19.66 5.84
CA ASN A 134 -18.74 -20.65 6.81
C ASN A 134 -18.78 -20.16 8.27
N ILE A 135 -19.67 -19.20 8.55
CA ILE A 135 -20.09 -18.77 9.89
C ILE A 135 -21.60 -18.96 10.01
#